data_AF-A0A960M4H7-F1
#
_entry.id   AF-A0A960M4H7-F1
#
_cell.length_a   1.000
_cell.length_b   1.000
_cell.length_c   1.000
_cell.angle_alpha   90.00
_cell.angle_beta   90.00
_cell.angle_gamma   90.00
#
_symmetry.space_group_name_H-M   'P 1'
#
loop_
_entity.id
_entity.type
_entity.pdbx_description
1 polymer ?
#
loop_
_entity_poly.entity_id
_entity_poly.type
_entity_poly.pdbx_seq_one_letter_code
_entity_poly.pdbx_strand_id
1 'polypeptide(L)'
;MTLSNTIKNMEAMLMDLAMDLRKASEKGNKAASQRVRTGTIKFAKLAKQYRKESIAADKKGGKKRKAKKTTRKKKATKKKATRKKAPARKKKAVRRQKRR
;
A
#
# COMPACT_ATOMS: atom_id res chain seq x y z
N MET A 1 -0.61 -6.14 15.91
CA MET A 1 -1.73 -7.09 16.07
C MET A 1 -1.62 -8.14 14.97
N THR A 2 -2.38 -9.23 15.01
CA THR A 2 -2.55 -10.05 13.80
C THR A 2 -3.48 -9.31 12.85
N LEU A 3 -3.25 -9.47 11.54
CA LEU A 3 -4.05 -8.79 10.51
C LEU A 3 -5.55 -9.05 10.67
N SER A 4 -5.92 -10.28 11.06
CA SER A 4 -7.31 -10.67 11.33
C SER A 4 -7.96 -9.88 12.47
N ASN A 5 -7.22 -9.63 13.56
CA ASN A 5 -7.73 -8.83 14.68
C ASN A 5 -7.89 -7.36 14.27
N THR A 6 -6.97 -6.84 13.47
CA THR A 6 -7.06 -5.47 12.94
C THR A 6 -8.27 -5.30 12.01
N ILE A 7 -8.57 -6.30 11.18
CA ILE A 7 -9.77 -6.30 10.32
C ILE A 7 -11.04 -6.23 11.16
N LYS A 8 -11.19 -7.13 12.14
CA LYS A 8 -12.36 -7.14 13.05
C LYS A 8 -12.52 -5.80 13.77
N ASN A 9 -11.42 -5.21 14.22
CA ASN A 9 -11.45 -3.89 14.88
C ASN A 9 -11.83 -2.76 13.91
N MET A 10 -11.42 -2.82 12.64
CA MET A 10 -11.88 -1.87 11.61
C MET A 10 -13.37 -2.00 11.36
N GLU A 11 -13.89 -3.22 11.22
CA GLU A 11 -15.30 -3.49 10.97
C GLU A 11 -16.18 -2.99 12.12
N ALA A 12 -15.84 -3.35 13.37
CA ALA A 12 -16.55 -2.88 14.55
C ALA A 12 -16.59 -1.34 14.63
N MET A 13 -15.43 -0.70 14.42
CA MET A 13 -15.33 0.76 14.48
C MET A 13 -16.11 1.45 13.34
N LEU A 14 -16.21 0.83 12.16
CA LEU A 14 -17.03 1.34 11.06
C LEU A 14 -18.53 1.25 11.39
N MET A 15 -18.97 0.17 12.03
CA MET A 15 -20.37 0.04 12.47
C MET A 15 -20.72 1.10 13.52
N ASP A 16 -19.86 1.29 14.53
CA ASP A 16 -20.06 2.33 15.55
C ASP A 16 -20.12 3.74 14.93
N LEU A 17 -19.20 4.04 14.01
CA LEU A 17 -19.19 5.32 13.29
C LEU A 17 -20.44 5.52 12.44
N ALA A 18 -20.94 4.47 11.78
CA ALA A 18 -22.17 4.54 11.00
C ALA A 18 -23.39 4.81 11.88
N MET A 19 -23.46 4.19 13.06
CA MET A 19 -24.52 4.46 14.03
C MET A 19 -24.44 5.89 14.57
N ASP A 20 -23.25 6.37 14.92
CA ASP A 20 -23.06 7.74 15.41
C ASP A 20 -23.34 8.78 14.32
N LEU A 21 -23.04 8.50 13.05
CA LEU A 21 -23.41 9.36 11.91
C LEU A 21 -24.92 9.49 11.77
N ARG A 22 -25.68 8.39 11.86
CA ARG A 22 -27.15 8.43 11.83
C ARG A 22 -27.70 9.27 12.98
N LYS A 23 -27.19 9.07 14.20
CA LYS A 23 -27.58 9.86 15.37
C LYS A 23 -27.22 11.34 15.25
N ALA A 24 -26.08 11.65 14.63
CA ALA A 24 -25.65 13.02 14.39
C ALA A 24 -26.58 13.72 13.37
N SER A 25 -27.03 13.00 12.34
CA SER A 25 -27.93 13.57 11.32
C SER A 25 -29.34 13.83 11.83
N GLU A 26 -29.86 13.05 12.78
CA GLU A 26 -31.29 13.06 13.06
C GLU A 26 -31.81 14.28 13.84
N LYS A 27 -31.01 14.95 14.69
CA LYS A 27 -31.49 16.10 15.49
C LYS A 27 -30.40 17.10 15.90
N GLY A 28 -29.33 17.26 15.13
CA GLY A 28 -28.22 18.16 15.52
C GLY A 28 -27.52 17.72 16.81
N ASN A 29 -27.44 16.41 17.05
CA ASN A 29 -26.84 15.85 18.26
C ASN A 29 -25.31 16.07 18.27
N LYS A 30 -24.90 17.17 18.92
CA LYS A 30 -23.48 17.59 19.02
C LYS A 30 -22.58 16.53 19.63
N ALA A 31 -23.09 15.73 20.57
CA ALA A 31 -22.32 14.66 21.21
C ALA A 31 -22.01 13.54 20.22
N ALA A 32 -22.99 13.12 19.41
CA ALA A 32 -22.78 12.15 18.34
C ALA A 32 -21.79 12.68 17.29
N SER A 33 -21.93 13.94 16.86
CA SER A 33 -20.97 14.58 15.95
C SER A 33 -19.53 14.58 16.51
N GLN A 34 -19.37 14.82 17.80
CA GLN A 34 -18.05 14.78 18.45
C GLN A 34 -17.49 13.36 18.52
N ARG A 35 -18.33 12.35 18.76
CA ARG A 35 -17.91 10.94 18.68
C ARG A 35 -17.46 10.57 17.28
N VAL A 36 -18.19 10.96 16.23
CA VAL A 36 -17.76 10.78 14.83
C VAL A 36 -16.41 11.44 14.57
N ARG A 37 -16.21 12.68 15.05
CA ARG A 37 -14.94 13.39 14.88
C ARG A 37 -13.76 12.67 15.54
N THR A 38 -13.93 12.18 16.76
CA THR A 38 -12.86 11.45 17.45
C THR A 38 -12.66 10.03 16.88
N GLY A 39 -13.76 9.36 16.52
CA GLY A 39 -13.76 8.02 15.95
C GLY A 39 -13.06 7.96 14.60
N THR A 40 -13.26 8.96 13.72
CA THR A 40 -12.56 9.05 12.43
C THR A 40 -11.04 9.22 12.59
N ILE A 41 -10.59 9.98 13.59
CA ILE A 41 -9.16 10.12 13.91
C ILE A 41 -8.59 8.77 14.38
N LYS A 42 -9.31 8.04 15.24
CA LYS A 42 -8.90 6.71 15.71
C LYS A 42 -8.87 5.71 14.56
N PHE A 43 -9.90 5.71 13.71
CA PHE A 43 -9.99 4.87 12.53
C PHE A 43 -8.83 5.12 11.56
N ALA A 44 -8.44 6.38 11.35
CA ALA A 44 -7.30 6.72 10.50
C ALA A 44 -5.97 6.12 11.02
N LYS A 45 -5.77 6.07 12.34
CA LYS A 45 -4.59 5.42 12.94
C LYS A 45 -4.62 3.90 12.71
N LEU A 46 -5.78 3.29 12.93
CA LEU A 46 -5.98 1.86 12.77
C LEU A 46 -5.85 1.43 11.29
N ALA A 47 -6.36 2.23 10.36
CA ALA A 47 -6.21 2.03 8.92
C ALA A 47 -4.73 2.10 8.48
N LYS A 48 -3.93 3.00 9.05
CA LYS A 48 -2.47 3.02 8.81
C LYS A 48 -1.80 1.74 9.30
N GLN A 49 -2.21 1.22 10.46
CA GLN A 49 -1.70 -0.04 10.97
C GLN A 49 -2.08 -1.22 10.06
N TYR A 50 -3.36 -1.29 9.64
CA TYR A 50 -3.83 -2.29 8.68
C TYR A 50 -3.00 -2.29 7.40
N ARG A 51 -2.70 -1.12 6.81
CA ARG A 51 -1.85 -1.03 5.61
C ARG A 51 -0.46 -1.64 5.84
N LYS A 52 0.17 -1.38 6.98
CA LYS A 52 1.48 -1.97 7.33
C LYS A 52 1.39 -3.48 7.50
N GLU A 53 0.37 -3.96 8.20
CA GLU A 53 0.16 -5.38 8.48
C GLU A 53 -0.21 -6.17 7.21
N SER A 54 -1.04 -5.60 6.34
CA SER A 54 -1.41 -6.18 5.04
C SER A 54 -0.19 -6.37 4.15
N ILE A 55 0.63 -5.32 3.98
CA ILE A 55 1.87 -5.42 3.18
C ILE A 55 2.86 -6.41 3.80
N ALA A 56 2.97 -6.45 5.14
CA ALA A 56 3.83 -7.41 5.81
C ALA A 56 3.33 -8.86 5.63
N ALA A 57 2.03 -9.09 5.66
CA ALA A 57 1.42 -10.39 5.40
C ALA A 57 1.68 -10.85 3.96
N ASP A 58 1.50 -9.95 2.97
CA ASP A 58 1.79 -10.23 1.56
C ASP A 58 3.28 -10.58 1.34
N LYS A 59 4.18 -9.80 1.95
CA LYS A 59 5.64 -10.06 1.87
C LYS A 59 6.04 -11.37 2.53
N LYS A 60 5.39 -11.77 3.62
CA LYS A 60 5.61 -13.07 4.28
C LYS A 60 5.00 -14.24 3.47
N GLY A 61 3.91 -14.00 2.73
CA GLY A 61 3.32 -14.96 1.79
C GLY A 61 4.01 -15.05 0.42
N GLY A 62 4.88 -14.09 0.09
CA GLY A 62 5.55 -13.97 -1.21
C GLY A 62 6.54 -15.08 -1.59
N LYS A 63 6.88 -16.01 -0.69
CA LYS A 63 7.62 -17.23 -1.00
C LYS A 63 6.71 -18.46 -0.88
N LYS A 64 5.81 -18.64 -1.84
CA LYS A 64 5.34 -19.94 -2.41
C LYS A 64 4.01 -19.75 -3.14
N ARG A 65 4.05 -19.14 -4.32
CA ARG A 65 3.24 -19.67 -5.42
C ARG A 65 4.23 -20.21 -6.42
N LYS A 66 4.45 -21.53 -6.38
CA LYS A 66 5.20 -22.23 -7.43
C LYS A 66 4.49 -21.90 -8.73
N ALA A 67 5.10 -21.04 -9.55
CA ALA A 67 4.72 -20.94 -10.94
C ALA A 67 4.79 -22.37 -11.50
N LYS A 68 3.64 -22.96 -11.82
CA LYS A 68 3.55 -24.23 -12.51
C LYS A 68 4.15 -23.99 -13.88
N LYS A 69 5.47 -24.21 -13.98
CA LYS A 69 6.24 -24.09 -15.21
C LYS A 69 5.74 -25.20 -16.13
N THR A 70 4.76 -24.88 -16.98
CA THR A 70 4.36 -25.76 -18.06
C THR A 70 5.54 -25.86 -19.00
N THR A 71 6.21 -26.99 -18.91
CA THR A 71 7.21 -27.45 -19.86
C THR A 71 6.58 -27.45 -21.25
N ARG A 72 6.99 -26.51 -22.10
CA ARG A 72 6.87 -26.69 -23.55
C ARG A 72 8.24 -26.47 -24.17
N LYS A 73 8.91 -27.59 -24.44
CA LYS A 73 10.08 -27.69 -25.32
C LYS A 73 9.81 -26.88 -26.59
N LYS A 74 10.67 -25.93 -26.94
CA LYS A 74 11.01 -25.66 -28.33
C LYS A 74 12.51 -25.36 -28.46
N LYS A 75 13.01 -25.82 -29.60
CA LYS A 75 14.36 -26.24 -29.94
C LYS A 75 15.42 -25.13 -29.88
N ALA A 76 16.64 -25.61 -29.69
CA ALA A 76 17.90 -24.91 -29.83
C ALA A 76 18.03 -24.12 -31.14
N THR A 77 18.68 -22.96 -31.06
CA THR A 77 19.67 -22.51 -32.05
C THR A 77 20.82 -21.81 -31.32
N LYS A 78 22.03 -22.22 -31.70
CA LYS A 78 23.32 -21.87 -31.10
C LYS A 78 23.82 -20.50 -31.60
N LYS A 79 24.59 -19.85 -30.71
CA LYS A 79 25.79 -19.02 -30.94
C LYS A 79 25.66 -17.80 -31.87
N LYS A 80 26.10 -16.63 -31.37
CA LYS A 80 27.54 -16.23 -31.43
C LYS A 80 27.83 -15.05 -30.50
N ALA A 81 28.94 -15.17 -29.77
CA ALA A 81 29.54 -14.12 -28.98
C ALA A 81 30.38 -13.19 -29.86
N THR A 82 30.30 -11.88 -29.60
CA THR A 82 31.35 -10.86 -29.76
C THR A 82 30.84 -9.61 -29.03
N ARG A 83 31.59 -8.71 -28.41
CA ARG A 83 32.95 -8.60 -27.86
C ARG A 83 32.90 -7.30 -27.03
N LYS A 84 33.75 -7.21 -26.01
CA LYS A 84 33.95 -6.09 -25.06
C LYS A 84 33.97 -4.69 -25.72
N LYS A 85 33.47 -3.67 -25.00
CA LYS A 85 34.26 -2.50 -24.52
C LYS A 85 33.40 -1.53 -23.68
N ALA A 86 33.87 -1.24 -22.46
CA ALA A 86 33.54 -0.04 -21.68
C ALA A 86 34.55 1.09 -22.04
N PRO A 87 34.63 2.26 -21.36
CA PRO A 87 33.62 3.23 -20.87
C PRO A 87 33.92 4.68 -21.37
N ALA A 88 33.02 5.66 -21.23
CA ALA A 88 33.38 7.09 -21.23
C ALA A 88 32.25 7.95 -20.58
N ARG A 89 32.42 8.48 -19.36
CA ARG A 89 33.06 9.75 -18.91
C ARG A 89 32.21 11.03 -19.04
N LYS A 90 31.87 11.55 -17.85
CA LYS A 90 31.87 12.96 -17.36
C LYS A 90 30.88 14.01 -17.92
N LYS A 91 30.05 14.49 -16.97
CA LYS A 91 29.67 15.88 -16.59
C LYS A 91 29.69 16.98 -17.67
N LYS A 92 28.57 17.70 -17.79
CA LYS A 92 28.57 19.17 -17.92
C LYS A 92 27.41 19.79 -17.12
N ALA A 93 27.79 20.65 -16.18
CA ALA A 93 26.93 21.61 -15.50
C ALA A 93 26.81 22.87 -16.37
N VAL A 94 25.59 23.32 -16.65
CA VAL A 94 25.21 24.63 -17.25
C VAL A 94 23.69 24.74 -16.95
N ARG A 95 23.05 25.83 -16.52
CA ARG A 95 23.43 27.18 -16.08
C ARG A 95 22.15 27.80 -15.52
N ARG A 96 22.34 28.60 -14.48
CA ARG A 96 21.40 29.49 -13.79
C ARG A 96 20.54 30.33 -14.77
N GLN A 97 19.24 30.48 -14.51
CA GLN A 97 18.54 31.72 -14.84
C GLN A 97 17.38 32.01 -13.88
N LYS A 98 17.63 32.95 -12.96
CA LYS A 98 16.65 33.66 -12.14
C LYS A 98 16.12 34.81 -12.99
N ARG A 99 14.80 34.87 -13.25
CA ARG A 99 14.07 36.07 -13.68
C ARG A 99 13.24 36.48 -12.46
N ARG A 100 13.66 37.55 -11.77
CA ARG A 100 13.12 38.91 -11.87
C ARG A 100 11.64 38.93 -11.57
#